data_AF-A0A1L9GPW0-F1
#
_entry.id   AF-A0A1L9GPW0-F1
#
_cell.length_a   1.000
_cell.length_b   1.000
_cell.length_c   1.000
_cell.angle_alpha   90.00
_cell.angle_beta   90.00
_cell.angle_gamma   90.00
#
_symmetry.space_group_name_H-M   'P 1'
#
loop_
_entity.id
_entity.type
_entity.pdbx_description
1 polymer ?
#
loop_
_entity_poly.entity_id
_entity_poly.type
_entity_poly.pdbx_seq_one_letter_code
_entity_poly.pdbx_strand_id
1 'polypeptide(L)'
;MKKILIALAALAAFSGLAQAQETIKVLSTQELANVCKLPASPESRSFCIGFTTSVYETYLATRHPQRAKPFICVKQPAPARDEVIGDFVKFANNTPQVADKPAAGVFLGFLASRFPCARK
;
A
#
# COMPACT_ATOMS: atom_id res chain seq x y z
N MET A 1 -44.73 4.01 -13.89
CA MET A 1 -43.39 3.43 -14.19
C MET A 1 -42.38 4.46 -14.70
N LYS A 2 -42.71 5.34 -15.68
CA LYS A 2 -41.78 6.35 -16.22
C LYS A 2 -41.20 7.32 -15.17
N LYS A 3 -41.98 7.76 -14.19
CA LYS A 3 -41.54 8.66 -13.11
C LYS A 3 -40.51 8.00 -12.16
N ILE A 4 -40.63 6.68 -11.94
CA ILE A 4 -39.71 5.90 -11.09
C ILE A 4 -38.36 5.73 -11.80
N LEU A 5 -38.38 5.47 -13.11
CA LEU A 5 -37.17 5.35 -13.93
C LEU A 5 -36.39 6.67 -14.01
N ILE A 6 -37.09 7.81 -14.09
CA ILE A 6 -36.45 9.14 -14.08
C ILE A 6 -35.80 9.43 -12.72
N ALA A 7 -36.46 9.07 -11.61
CA ALA A 7 -35.90 9.26 -10.28
C ALA A 7 -34.64 8.41 -10.04
N LEU A 8 -34.65 7.14 -10.48
CA LEU A 8 -33.49 6.23 -10.38
C LEU A 8 -32.30 6.72 -11.23
N ALA A 9 -32.55 7.24 -12.44
CA ALA A 9 -31.51 7.79 -13.29
C ALA A 9 -30.88 9.05 -12.69
N ALA A 10 -31.67 9.91 -12.04
CA ALA A 10 -31.14 11.07 -11.33
C ALA A 10 -30.25 10.65 -10.15
N LEU A 11 -30.68 9.68 -9.34
CA LEU A 11 -29.90 9.16 -8.20
C LEU A 11 -28.55 8.57 -8.62
N ALA A 12 -28.50 7.83 -9.74
CA ALA A 12 -27.27 7.26 -10.27
C ALA A 12 -26.27 8.32 -10.78
N ALA A 13 -26.77 9.46 -11.31
CA ALA A 13 -25.93 10.54 -11.81
C ALA A 13 -25.20 11.33 -10.70
N PHE A 14 -25.77 11.39 -9.49
CA PHE A 14 -25.16 12.11 -8.36
C PHE A 14 -24.09 11.31 -7.62
N SER A 15 -24.09 9.98 -7.69
CA SER A 15 -23.10 9.12 -7.02
C SER A 15 -21.67 9.30 -7.53
N GLY A 16 -21.48 9.70 -8.80
CA GLY A 16 -20.14 9.90 -9.38
C GLY A 16 -19.48 11.23 -9.01
N LEU A 17 -20.27 12.27 -8.75
CA LEU A 17 -19.75 13.62 -8.46
C LEU A 17 -19.05 13.71 -7.10
N ALA A 18 -19.50 12.92 -6.11
CA ALA A 18 -18.90 12.92 -4.76
C ALA A 18 -17.48 12.32 -4.76
N GLN A 19 -17.21 11.33 -5.62
CA GLN A 19 -15.90 10.67 -5.73
C GLN A 19 -14.86 11.57 -6.42
N ALA A 20 -15.29 12.45 -7.33
CA ALA A 20 -14.39 13.35 -8.07
C ALA A 20 -13.80 14.49 -7.23
N GLN A 21 -14.42 14.81 -6.07
CA GLN A 21 -13.99 15.87 -5.17
C GLN A 21 -13.05 15.39 -4.05
N GLU A 22 -12.73 14.09 -3.99
CA GLU A 22 -11.84 13.57 -2.97
C GLU A 22 -10.40 14.04 -3.19
N THR A 23 -9.77 14.54 -2.13
CA THR A 23 -8.35 14.89 -2.15
C THR A 23 -7.51 13.62 -2.20
N ILE A 24 -6.34 13.70 -2.84
CA ILE A 24 -5.36 12.61 -2.82
C ILE A 24 -4.87 12.46 -1.37
N LYS A 25 -5.36 11.44 -0.68
CA LYS A 25 -4.95 11.13 0.69
C LYS A 25 -3.61 10.41 0.68
N VAL A 26 -2.69 10.89 1.50
CA VAL A 26 -1.47 10.14 1.82
C VAL A 26 -1.84 9.09 2.86
N LEU A 27 -1.80 7.82 2.47
CA LEU A 27 -2.12 6.71 3.36
C LEU A 27 -1.09 6.63 4.50
N SER A 28 -1.56 6.65 5.75
CA SER A 28 -0.71 6.44 6.92
C SER A 28 -0.34 4.98 7.11
N THR A 29 0.73 4.73 7.86
CA THR A 29 1.22 3.38 8.13
C THR A 29 0.19 2.57 8.91
N GLN A 30 -0.49 3.18 9.90
CA GLN A 30 -1.50 2.49 10.69
C GLN A 30 -2.76 2.17 9.87
N GLU A 31 -3.19 3.08 8.98
CA GLU A 31 -4.30 2.77 8.06
C GLU A 31 -3.95 1.59 7.16
N LEU A 32 -2.76 1.55 6.57
CA LEU A 32 -2.32 0.41 5.77
C LEU A 32 -2.27 -0.87 6.62
N ALA A 33 -1.73 -0.82 7.84
CA ALA A 33 -1.65 -1.99 8.72
C ALA A 33 -3.03 -2.53 9.10
N ASN A 34 -4.01 -1.65 9.31
CA ASN A 34 -5.39 -2.02 9.60
C ASN A 34 -6.05 -2.71 8.40
N VAL A 35 -5.85 -2.17 7.18
CA VAL A 35 -6.40 -2.77 5.94
C VAL A 35 -5.74 -4.12 5.63
N CYS A 36 -4.44 -4.25 5.90
CA CYS A 36 -3.66 -5.44 5.59
C CYS A 36 -3.61 -6.52 6.68
N LYS A 37 -4.37 -6.34 7.76
CA LYS A 37 -4.43 -7.30 8.86
C LYS A 37 -4.93 -8.66 8.38
N LEU A 38 -4.35 -9.73 8.91
CA LEU A 38 -4.75 -11.11 8.63
C LEU A 38 -5.67 -11.67 9.75
N PRO A 39 -6.67 -12.52 9.42
CA PRO A 39 -7.08 -12.87 8.05
C PRO A 39 -7.73 -11.69 7.33
N ALA A 40 -7.44 -11.53 6.03
CA ALA A 40 -7.93 -10.44 5.19
C ALA A 40 -9.05 -10.93 4.25
N SER A 41 -10.00 -10.05 3.93
CA SER A 41 -10.94 -10.30 2.83
C SER A 41 -10.20 -10.31 1.48
N PRO A 42 -10.77 -10.89 0.41
CA PRO A 42 -10.18 -10.84 -0.93
C PRO A 42 -9.88 -9.41 -1.41
N GLU A 43 -10.72 -8.44 -1.06
CA GLU A 43 -10.58 -7.03 -1.41
C GLU A 43 -9.39 -6.40 -0.68
N SER A 44 -9.34 -6.54 0.66
CA SER A 44 -8.22 -6.06 1.47
C SER A 44 -6.90 -6.68 1.02
N ARG A 45 -6.89 -7.99 0.76
CA ARG A 45 -5.70 -8.70 0.27
C ARG A 45 -5.24 -8.15 -1.08
N SER A 46 -6.17 -7.94 -2.03
CA SER A 46 -5.85 -7.39 -3.35
C SER A 46 -5.29 -5.97 -3.26
N PHE A 47 -5.88 -5.12 -2.42
CA PHE A 47 -5.37 -3.79 -2.14
C PHE A 47 -3.94 -3.83 -1.59
N CYS A 48 -3.68 -4.66 -0.58
CA CYS A 48 -2.37 -4.77 0.06
C CYS A 48 -1.30 -5.31 -0.87
N ILE A 49 -1.62 -6.31 -1.70
CA ILE A 49 -0.73 -6.80 -2.74
C ILE A 49 -0.42 -5.69 -3.74
N GLY A 50 -1.45 -4.99 -4.23
CA GLY A 50 -1.29 -3.89 -5.19
C GLY A 50 -0.42 -2.76 -4.64
N PHE A 51 -0.74 -2.28 -3.43
CA PHE A 51 -0.01 -1.21 -2.76
C PHE A 51 1.46 -1.58 -2.51
N THR A 52 1.72 -2.73 -1.88
CA THR A 52 3.09 -3.13 -1.53
C THR A 52 3.94 -3.44 -2.76
N THR A 53 3.33 -4.03 -3.81
CA THR A 53 4.01 -4.26 -5.09
C THR A 53 4.35 -2.93 -5.76
N SER A 54 3.40 -2.01 -5.88
CA SER A 54 3.63 -0.73 -6.57
C SER A 54 4.67 0.14 -5.88
N VAL A 55 4.70 0.14 -4.54
CA VAL A 55 5.73 0.85 -3.76
C VAL A 55 7.12 0.29 -4.05
N TYR A 56 7.27 -1.04 -4.07
CA TYR A 56 8.57 -1.66 -4.37
C TYR A 56 8.98 -1.47 -5.84
N GLU A 57 8.07 -1.63 -6.79
CA GLU A 57 8.31 -1.37 -8.22
C GLU A 57 8.71 0.10 -8.45
N THR A 58 8.05 1.04 -7.77
CA THR A 58 8.40 2.46 -7.84
C THR A 58 9.80 2.72 -7.31
N TYR A 59 10.20 2.07 -6.21
CA TYR A 59 11.57 2.11 -5.73
C TYR A 59 12.57 1.60 -6.77
N LEU A 60 12.25 0.48 -7.45
CA LEU A 60 13.09 -0.08 -8.50
C LEU A 60 13.21 0.84 -9.72
N ALA A 61 12.12 1.50 -10.10
CA ALA A 61 12.02 2.36 -11.26
C ALA A 61 12.66 3.75 -11.06
N THR A 62 12.57 4.31 -9.85
CA THR A 62 12.99 5.71 -9.58
C THR A 62 14.40 5.85 -9.02
N ARG A 63 15.02 4.76 -8.54
CA ARG A 63 16.37 4.82 -7.99
C ARG A 63 17.42 5.14 -9.05
N HIS A 64 18.18 6.21 -8.84
CA HIS A 64 19.26 6.60 -9.76
C HIS A 64 20.42 5.59 -9.68
N PRO A 65 20.82 4.92 -10.79
CA PRO A 65 21.78 3.82 -10.76
C PRO A 65 23.15 4.19 -10.17
N GLN A 66 23.60 5.43 -10.40
CA GLN A 66 24.88 5.93 -9.89
C GLN A 66 24.80 6.71 -8.57
N ARG A 67 23.72 7.46 -8.32
CA ARG A 67 23.61 8.38 -7.18
C ARG A 67 22.80 7.84 -6.00
N ALA A 68 22.02 6.78 -6.21
CA ALA A 68 21.23 6.12 -5.18
C ALA A 68 21.50 4.62 -5.23
N LYS A 69 22.55 4.18 -4.54
CA LYS A 69 22.88 2.75 -4.42
C LYS A 69 21.65 1.99 -3.86
N PRO A 70 21.39 0.77 -4.34
CA PRO A 70 20.30 -0.03 -3.79
C PRO A 70 20.54 -0.29 -2.30
N PHE A 71 19.48 -0.18 -1.53
CA PHE A 71 19.45 -0.42 -0.09
C PHE A 71 18.42 -1.50 0.30
N ILE A 72 17.58 -1.93 -0.67
CA ILE A 72 16.69 -3.10 -0.57
C ILE A 72 17.15 -4.12 -1.60
N CYS A 73 17.53 -5.32 -1.15
CA CYS A 73 18.05 -6.40 -1.98
C CYS A 73 17.29 -7.70 -1.74
N VAL A 74 16.21 -7.90 -2.48
CA VAL A 74 15.42 -9.15 -2.46
C VAL A 74 16.13 -10.21 -3.29
N LYS A 75 16.55 -11.32 -2.67
CA LYS A 75 17.12 -12.49 -3.37
C LYS A 75 16.00 -13.42 -3.83
N GLN A 76 16.17 -14.04 -4.99
CA GLN A 76 15.24 -15.02 -5.52
C GLN A 76 15.63 -16.46 -5.13
N PRO A 77 14.67 -17.34 -4.81
CA PRO A 77 13.24 -17.07 -4.71
C PRO A 77 12.91 -16.19 -3.49
N ALA A 78 12.07 -15.17 -3.69
CA ALA A 78 11.62 -14.30 -2.62
C ALA A 78 10.60 -15.02 -1.70
N PRO A 79 10.47 -14.60 -0.42
CA PRO A 79 9.39 -15.07 0.45
C PRO A 79 8.01 -14.79 -0.14
N ALA A 80 7.01 -15.54 0.33
CA ALA A 80 5.63 -15.33 -0.11
C ALA A 80 5.17 -13.89 0.21
N ARG A 81 4.45 -13.25 -0.72
CA ARG A 81 4.00 -11.85 -0.53
C ARG A 81 3.16 -11.68 0.74
N ASP A 82 2.27 -12.62 1.03
CA ASP A 82 1.43 -12.59 2.22
C ASP A 82 2.25 -12.70 3.53
N GLU A 83 3.39 -13.41 3.51
CA GLU A 83 4.33 -13.43 4.64
C GLU A 83 4.97 -12.06 4.85
N VAL A 84 5.44 -11.43 3.76
CA VAL A 84 6.05 -10.08 3.83
C VAL A 84 5.07 -9.02 4.32
N ILE A 85 3.83 -9.06 3.83
CA ILE A 85 2.75 -8.16 4.25
C ILE A 85 2.40 -8.42 5.72
N GLY A 86 2.27 -9.68 6.14
CA GLY A 86 1.96 -10.03 7.53
C GLY A 86 3.03 -9.53 8.51
N ASP A 87 4.30 -9.63 8.15
CA ASP A 87 5.38 -9.11 8.99
C ASP A 87 5.47 -7.58 9.00
N PHE A 88 5.10 -6.92 7.89
CA PHE A 88 4.95 -5.46 7.89
C PHE A 88 3.85 -5.02 8.86
N VAL A 89 2.70 -5.70 8.88
CA VAL A 89 1.60 -5.41 9.83
C VAL A 89 2.08 -5.58 11.27
N LYS A 90 2.81 -6.66 11.57
CA LYS A 90 3.41 -6.85 12.91
C LYS A 90 4.38 -5.72 13.27
N PHE A 91 5.27 -5.34 12.34
CA PHE A 91 6.20 -4.24 12.52
C PHE A 91 5.46 -2.93 12.82
N ALA A 92 4.46 -2.58 12.01
CA ALA A 92 3.69 -1.35 12.16
C ALA A 92 2.99 -1.27 13.53
N ASN A 93 2.33 -2.36 13.93
CA ASN A 93 1.63 -2.42 15.23
C ASN A 93 2.58 -2.35 16.43
N ASN A 94 3.83 -2.79 16.29
CA ASN A 94 4.85 -2.74 17.34
C ASN A 94 5.71 -1.47 17.29
N THR A 95 5.44 -0.55 16.37
CA THR A 95 6.27 0.65 16.12
C THR A 95 5.39 1.91 16.11
N PRO A 96 4.82 2.35 17.25
CA PRO A 96 3.87 3.47 17.29
C PRO A 96 4.40 4.78 16.68
N GLN A 97 5.73 4.99 16.73
CA GLN A 97 6.40 6.16 16.19
C GLN A 97 6.34 6.30 14.65
N VAL A 98 5.83 5.30 13.94
CA VAL A 98 5.61 5.38 12.49
C VAL A 98 4.13 5.41 12.10
N ALA A 99 3.19 5.30 13.05
CA ALA A 99 1.76 5.13 12.79
C ALA A 99 1.21 6.17 11.79
N ASP A 100 1.47 7.46 12.04
CA ASP A 100 0.96 8.58 11.22
C ASP A 100 1.87 8.93 10.04
N LYS A 101 2.98 8.22 9.85
CA LYS A 101 3.92 8.48 8.75
C LYS A 101 3.40 7.86 7.44
N PRO A 102 3.79 8.43 6.26
CA PRO A 102 3.40 7.89 4.97
C PRO A 102 3.78 6.41 4.81
N ALA A 103 2.80 5.57 4.53
CA ALA A 103 2.96 4.12 4.51
C ALA A 103 3.99 3.64 3.49
N ALA A 104 4.07 4.28 2.31
CA ALA A 104 5.03 3.91 1.27
C ALA A 104 6.48 4.04 1.74
N GLY A 105 6.83 5.16 2.38
CA GLY A 105 8.19 5.38 2.90
C GLY A 105 8.54 4.43 4.03
N VAL A 106 7.59 4.20 4.95
CA VAL A 106 7.77 3.26 6.06
C VAL A 106 7.88 1.82 5.56
N PHE A 107 7.10 1.43 4.56
CA PHE A 107 7.19 0.11 3.93
C PHE A 107 8.55 -0.12 3.25
N LEU A 108 9.09 0.87 2.54
CA LEU A 108 10.45 0.78 1.98
C LEU A 108 11.52 0.66 3.07
N GLY A 109 11.38 1.40 4.18
CA GLY A 109 12.27 1.27 5.35
C GLY A 109 12.19 -0.10 6.02
N PHE A 110 10.98 -0.67 6.12
CA PHE A 110 10.77 -2.04 6.57
C PHE A 110 11.44 -3.05 5.63
N LEU A 111 11.24 -2.92 4.31
CA LEU A 111 11.89 -3.79 3.32
C LEU A 111 13.42 -3.66 3.37
N ALA A 112 13.96 -2.47 3.62
CA ALA A 112 15.40 -2.27 3.78
C ALA A 112 15.95 -3.01 5.00
N SER A 113 15.18 -3.05 6.09
CA SER A 113 15.53 -3.76 7.31
C SER A 113 15.41 -5.28 7.14
N ARG A 114 14.39 -5.74 6.42
CA ARG A 114 14.14 -7.17 6.13
C ARG A 114 15.09 -7.74 5.07
N PHE A 115 15.41 -6.96 4.05
CA PHE A 115 16.19 -7.35 2.89
C PHE A 115 17.38 -6.40 2.69
N PRO A 116 18.30 -6.30 3.66
CA PRO A 116 19.43 -5.39 3.55
C PRO A 116 20.35 -5.82 2.41
N CYS A 117 20.82 -4.85 1.63
CA CYS A 117 21.93 -5.07 0.72
C CYS A 117 23.22 -5.30 1.53
N ALA A 118 24.04 -6.28 1.12
CA ALA A 118 25.34 -6.49 1.75
C ALA A 118 26.17 -5.20 1.67
N ARG A 119 26.84 -4.84 2.78
CA ARG A 119 27.85 -3.77 2.73
C ARG A 119 28.93 -4.23 1.77
N LYS A 120 29.20 -3.42 0.74
CA LYS A 120 30.40 -3.58 -0.09
C LYS A 120 31.63 -3.21 0.72
#